data_AF-A0A392RJY0-F1
#
_entry.id   AF-A0A392RJY0-F1
#
_cell.length_a   1.000
_cell.length_b   1.000
_cell.length_c   1.000
_cell.angle_alpha   90.00
_cell.angle_beta   90.00
_cell.angle_gamma   90.00
#
_symmetry.space_group_name_H-M   'P 1'
#
loop_
_entity.id
_entity.type
_entity.pdbx_description
1 polymer ?
#
loop_
_entity_poly.entity_id
_entity_poly.type
_entity_poly.pdbx_seq_one_letter_code
_entity_poly.pdbx_strand_id
1 'polypeptide(L)'
;MLSKLMDFLSACWRRRSSDRKSSDVSGKKEGLLWYKDAGQHLFGDYSMAVVQANNLLEDQSQIESGPLSFLDTGPYGTFVGVYDGHGGPETSRFICDHLFQHLKRN
;
A
#
# COMPACT_ATOMS: atom_id res chain seq x y z
N MET A 1 28.76 -8.71 3.81
CA MET A 1 28.87 -7.24 3.98
C MET A 1 28.77 -6.51 2.64
N LEU A 2 29.50 -6.95 1.61
CA LEU A 2 29.35 -6.44 0.24
C LEU A 2 27.95 -6.60 -0.35
N SER A 3 27.25 -7.71 -0.06
CA SER A 3 25.88 -7.94 -0.55
C SER A 3 24.90 -6.87 -0.07
N LYS A 4 24.85 -6.60 1.24
CA LYS A 4 23.98 -5.55 1.82
C LYS A 4 24.30 -4.15 1.29
N LEU A 5 25.57 -3.86 1.01
CA LEU A 5 25.97 -2.61 0.39
C LEU A 5 25.53 -2.53 -1.07
N MET A 6 25.62 -3.63 -1.82
CA MET A 6 25.10 -3.71 -3.19
C MET A 6 23.57 -3.67 -3.23
N ASP A 7 22.88 -4.25 -2.25
CA ASP A 7 21.42 -4.16 -2.10
C ASP A 7 21.01 -2.70 -1.87
N PHE A 8 21.68 -2.01 -0.94
CA PHE A 8 21.47 -0.58 -0.68
C PHE A 8 21.75 0.29 -1.90
N LEU A 9 22.89 0.09 -2.59
CA LEU A 9 23.23 0.83 -3.81
C LEU A 9 22.26 0.51 -4.96
N SER A 10 21.78 -0.74 -5.07
CA SER A 10 20.78 -1.12 -6.07
C SER A 10 19.41 -0.51 -5.79
N ALA A 11 19.06 -0.33 -4.52
CA ALA A 11 17.84 0.34 -4.09
C ALA A 11 17.89 1.85 -4.36
N CYS A 12 19.07 2.48 -4.22
CA CYS A 12 19.28 3.88 -4.57
C CYS A 12 19.35 4.13 -6.09
N TRP A 13 19.79 3.15 -6.90
CA TRP A 13 20.00 3.33 -8.34
C TRP A 13 19.02 2.61 -9.27
N ARG A 14 18.14 1.72 -8.80
CA ARG A 14 17.08 1.15 -9.64
C ARG A 14 15.95 2.16 -9.89
N ARG A 15 16.19 3.12 -10.79
CA ARG A 15 15.17 3.52 -11.76
C ARG A 15 15.00 2.40 -12.79
N ARG A 16 14.45 1.25 -12.38
CA ARG A 16 14.25 0.12 -13.30
C ARG A 16 12.90 0.28 -14.01
N SER A 17 12.95 0.94 -15.16
CA SER A 17 11.93 0.87 -16.21
C SER A 17 11.93 -0.51 -16.86
N SER A 18 11.52 -1.55 -16.13
CA SER A 18 11.36 -2.91 -16.64
C SER A 18 10.16 -3.53 -15.96
N ASP A 19 9.07 -3.66 -16.71
CA ASP A 19 7.79 -4.24 -16.32
C ASP A 19 7.19 -3.68 -15.03
N ARG A 20 6.61 -2.48 -15.15
CA ARG A 20 5.37 -2.19 -14.43
C ARG A 20 4.30 -3.16 -14.96
N LYS A 21 4.32 -4.43 -14.54
CA LYS A 21 3.04 -5.12 -14.38
C LYS A 21 2.30 -4.21 -13.42
N SER A 22 1.31 -3.51 -13.95
CA SER A 22 0.33 -2.75 -13.18
C SER A 22 -0.13 -3.69 -12.08
N SER A 23 0.50 -3.64 -10.90
CA SER A 23 0.02 -4.31 -9.72
C SER A 23 -1.39 -3.79 -9.59
N ASP A 24 -2.37 -4.67 -9.73
CA ASP A 24 -3.78 -4.32 -9.78
C ASP A 24 -4.06 -3.30 -8.67
N VAL A 25 -4.14 -2.02 -9.04
CA VAL A 25 -4.12 -0.91 -8.06
C VAL A 25 -5.33 -1.05 -7.14
N SER A 26 -6.38 -1.69 -7.63
CA SER A 26 -7.65 -1.94 -6.96
C SER A 26 -7.72 -3.23 -6.12
N GLY A 27 -6.67 -4.06 -6.11
CA GLY A 27 -6.71 -5.38 -5.48
C GLY A 27 -7.71 -6.35 -6.13
N LYS A 28 -7.69 -7.62 -5.71
CA LYS A 28 -8.52 -8.70 -6.24
C LYS A 28 -9.64 -9.04 -5.25
N LYS A 29 -10.82 -9.42 -5.75
CA LYS A 29 -11.94 -9.89 -4.93
C LYS A 29 -12.34 -11.32 -5.32
N GLU A 30 -12.37 -12.21 -4.34
CA GLU A 30 -12.80 -13.60 -4.45
C GLU A 30 -13.80 -13.93 -3.34
N GLY A 31 -15.09 -13.95 -3.68
CA GLY A 31 -16.16 -14.13 -2.69
C GLY A 31 -16.15 -13.03 -1.62
N LEU A 32 -15.93 -13.44 -0.36
CA LEU A 32 -15.82 -12.56 0.81
C LEU A 32 -14.41 -12.02 1.04
N LEU A 33 -13.41 -12.52 0.30
CA LEU A 33 -12.02 -12.12 0.41
C LEU A 33 -11.73 -11.00 -0.61
N TRP A 34 -11.20 -9.88 -0.13
CA TRP A 34 -10.43 -8.95 -0.94
C TRP A 34 -8.96 -9.07 -0.58
N TYR A 35 -8.07 -9.07 -1.56
CA TYR A 35 -6.64 -9.15 -1.30
C TYR A 35 -5.82 -8.42 -2.36
N LYS A 36 -4.66 -7.95 -1.94
CA LYS A 36 -3.58 -7.48 -2.80
C LYS A 36 -2.43 -8.48 -2.66
N ASP A 37 -2.06 -9.06 -3.79
CA ASP A 37 -0.92 -9.97 -3.90
C ASP A 37 0.38 -9.31 -3.42
N ALA A 38 1.42 -10.14 -3.27
CA ALA A 38 2.75 -9.70 -2.86
C ALA A 38 3.24 -8.48 -3.68
N GLY A 39 3.37 -7.33 -3.01
CA GLY A 39 4.01 -6.13 -3.52
C GLY A 39 5.39 -5.97 -2.92
N GLN A 40 6.20 -5.08 -3.50
CA GLN A 40 7.57 -4.81 -3.05
C GLN A 40 7.69 -3.46 -2.34
N HIS A 41 8.48 -3.43 -1.28
CA HIS A 41 8.99 -2.20 -0.68
C HIS A 41 10.52 -2.28 -0.49
N LEU A 42 11.14 -1.22 0.05
CA LEU A 42 12.59 -1.05 0.08
C LEU A 42 13.38 -2.20 0.74
N PHE A 43 12.74 -2.94 1.66
CA PHE A 43 13.39 -3.95 2.48
C PHE A 43 12.69 -5.32 2.47
N GLY A 44 11.75 -5.56 1.55
CA GLY A 44 11.03 -6.84 1.50
C GLY A 44 9.76 -6.81 0.68
N ASP A 45 8.97 -7.87 0.86
CA ASP A 45 7.67 -8.07 0.23
C ASP A 45 6.54 -7.86 1.25
N TYR A 46 5.38 -7.40 0.79
CA TYR A 46 4.17 -7.24 1.60
C TYR A 46 2.97 -7.85 0.89
N SER A 47 1.96 -8.29 1.62
CA SER A 47 0.63 -8.60 1.07
C SER A 47 -0.45 -8.01 1.99
N MET A 48 -1.66 -7.88 1.48
CA MET A 48 -2.78 -7.36 2.26
C MET A 48 -4.06 -8.11 1.90
N ALA A 49 -4.91 -8.37 2.88
CA ALA A 49 -6.19 -9.01 2.68
C ALA A 49 -7.23 -8.51 3.69
N VAL A 50 -8.49 -8.50 3.27
CA VAL A 50 -9.65 -8.20 4.08
C VAL A 50 -10.67 -9.31 3.81
N VAL A 51 -11.21 -9.91 4.88
CA VAL A 51 -12.26 -10.92 4.77
C VAL A 51 -13.52 -10.37 5.40
N GLN A 52 -14.60 -10.36 4.63
CA GLN A 52 -15.90 -9.89 5.07
C GLN A 52 -16.53 -10.90 6.04
N ALA A 53 -16.77 -10.48 7.29
CA ALA A 53 -17.49 -11.27 8.30
C ALA A 53 -18.98 -10.86 8.45
N ASN A 54 -19.28 -9.58 8.27
CA ASN A 54 -20.64 -9.04 8.37
C ASN A 54 -21.37 -9.06 7.01
N ASN A 55 -22.69 -8.84 7.01
CA ASN A 55 -23.48 -8.72 5.77
C ASN A 55 -23.00 -7.58 4.86
N LEU A 56 -22.40 -6.55 5.45
CA LEU A 56 -21.79 -5.42 4.77
C LEU A 56 -20.31 -5.39 5.14
N LEU A 57 -19.43 -5.23 4.15
CA LEU A 57 -18.02 -5.03 4.41
C LEU A 57 -17.79 -3.57 4.83
N GLU A 58 -17.74 -3.35 6.14
CA GLU A 58 -17.48 -2.05 6.74
C GLU A 58 -15.97 -1.76 6.79
N ASP A 59 -15.14 -2.78 7.00
CA ASP A 59 -13.69 -2.62 7.06
C ASP A 59 -13.09 -2.19 5.72
N GLN A 60 -12.09 -1.32 5.80
CA GLN A 60 -11.29 -0.88 4.66
C GLN A 60 -9.80 -1.03 4.96
N SER A 61 -9.00 -1.16 3.92
CA SER A 61 -7.56 -1.28 4.06
C SER A 61 -6.84 -0.67 2.87
N GLN A 62 -5.66 -0.12 3.09
CA GLN A 62 -4.81 0.42 2.03
C GLN A 62 -3.35 0.16 2.31
N ILE A 63 -2.58 0.04 1.22
CA ILE A 63 -1.13 -0.07 1.29
C ILE A 63 -0.48 0.68 0.13
N GLU A 64 0.38 1.63 0.48
CA GLU A 64 1.09 2.49 -0.45
C GLU A 64 2.59 2.44 -0.13
N SER A 65 3.42 2.18 -1.14
CA SER A 65 4.87 2.05 -0.98
C SER A 65 5.57 2.97 -1.96
N GLY A 66 6.46 3.83 -1.47
CA GLY A 66 7.15 4.81 -2.30
C GLY A 66 7.28 6.17 -1.62
N PRO A 67 7.23 7.28 -2.40
CA PRO A 67 7.33 8.63 -1.85
C PRO A 67 6.15 8.96 -0.92
N LEU A 68 6.48 9.33 0.33
CA LEU A 68 5.53 9.75 1.36
C LEU A 68 5.27 11.25 1.36
N SER A 69 5.85 12.02 0.44
CA SER A 69 5.46 13.40 0.18
C SER A 69 5.33 13.67 -1.32
N PHE A 70 4.79 14.83 -1.68
CA PHE A 70 4.77 15.30 -3.07
C PHE A 70 6.09 15.93 -3.52
N LEU A 71 7.04 16.14 -2.61
CA LEU A 71 8.36 16.67 -2.95
C LEU A 71 9.24 15.54 -3.47
N ASP A 72 9.97 15.79 -4.55
CA ASP A 72 10.90 14.82 -5.15
C ASP A 72 12.03 14.39 -4.19
N THR A 73 12.29 15.19 -3.15
CA THR A 73 13.29 14.92 -2.10
C THR A 73 12.68 14.40 -0.80
N GLY A 74 11.39 14.04 -0.81
CA GLY A 74 10.66 13.55 0.35
C GLY A 74 11.12 12.16 0.83
N PRO A 75 10.74 11.77 2.06
CA PRO A 75 11.03 10.44 2.57
C PRO A 75 10.30 9.38 1.75
N TYR A 76 10.98 8.24 1.57
CA TYR A 76 10.36 7.02 1.06
C TYR A 76 9.94 6.14 2.22
N GLY A 77 8.82 5.45 2.08
CA GLY A 77 8.38 4.49 3.06
C GLY A 77 7.15 3.73 2.61
N THR A 78 6.56 3.01 3.55
CA THR A 78 5.36 2.22 3.32
C THR A 78 4.30 2.70 4.28
N PHE A 79 3.17 3.16 3.74
CA PHE A 79 1.98 3.49 4.49
C PHE A 79 1.05 2.28 4.49
N VAL A 80 0.61 1.87 5.68
CA VAL A 80 -0.34 0.77 5.88
C VAL A 80 -1.51 1.31 6.69
N GLY A 81 -2.71 1.23 6.12
CA GLY A 81 -3.95 1.61 6.78
C GLY A 81 -4.86 0.40 6.95
N VAL A 82 -5.36 0.21 8.16
CA VAL A 82 -6.40 -0.77 8.51
C VAL A 82 -7.49 -0.02 9.27
N TYR A 83 -8.70 -0.03 8.75
CA TYR A 83 -9.81 0.79 9.25
C TYR A 83 -10.99 -0.12 9.57
N ASP A 84 -11.24 -0.33 10.86
CA ASP A 84 -12.40 -1.05 11.38
C ASP A 84 -13.63 -0.13 11.25
N GLY A 85 -14.58 -0.52 10.41
CA GLY A 85 -15.78 0.27 10.13
C GLY A 85 -16.95 -0.16 11.02
N HIS A 86 -17.79 0.80 11.43
CA HIS A 86 -18.99 0.50 12.21
C HIS A 86 -20.13 1.47 11.90
N GLY A 87 -21.34 0.93 11.77
CA GLY A 87 -22.54 1.73 11.47
C GLY A 87 -22.62 2.12 9.99
N GLY A 88 -21.94 1.38 9.11
CA GLY A 88 -21.79 1.65 7.69
C GLY A 88 -20.32 1.81 7.24
N PRO A 89 -20.00 1.56 5.96
CA PRO A 89 -18.65 1.64 5.40
C PRO A 89 -18.18 3.07 5.09
N GLU A 90 -19.04 4.08 5.29
CA GLU A 90 -18.80 5.43 4.77
C GLU A 90 -17.57 6.07 5.40
N THR A 91 -17.40 5.95 6.72
CA THR A 91 -16.28 6.57 7.43
C THR A 91 -14.95 5.87 7.13
N SER A 92 -14.92 4.53 7.22
CA SER A 92 -13.72 3.75 6.91
C SER A 92 -13.30 3.95 5.45
N ARG A 93 -14.25 4.03 4.50
CA ARG A 93 -13.98 4.32 3.09
C ARG A 93 -13.46 5.74 2.90
N PHE A 94 -14.08 6.72 3.53
CA PHE A 94 -13.60 8.10 3.47
C PHE A 94 -12.15 8.22 3.95
N ILE A 95 -11.80 7.58 5.07
CA ILE A 95 -10.41 7.57 5.56
C ILE A 95 -9.49 6.88 4.56
N CYS A 96 -9.90 5.72 4.03
CA CYS A 96 -9.13 4.96 3.05
C CYS A 96 -8.77 5.77 1.78
N ASP A 97 -9.71 6.58 1.30
CA ASP A 97 -9.55 7.35 0.07
C ASP A 97 -8.70 8.63 0.27
N HIS A 98 -8.68 9.20 1.48
CA HIS A 98 -8.15 10.56 1.70
C HIS A 98 -6.90 10.62 2.60
N LEU A 99 -6.77 9.73 3.60
CA LEU A 99 -5.77 9.87 4.65
C LEU A 99 -4.34 9.94 4.10
N PHE A 100 -3.99 9.05 3.17
CA PHE A 100 -2.65 9.03 2.59
C PHE A 100 -2.33 10.30 1.79
N GLN A 101 -3.29 10.83 1.02
CA GLN A 101 -3.08 12.07 0.27
C GLN A 101 -2.87 13.27 1.19
N HIS A 102 -3.55 13.30 2.34
CA HIS A 102 -3.32 14.31 3.37
C HIS A 102 -1.94 14.17 4.01
N LEU A 103 -1.47 12.94 4.27
CA LEU A 103 -0.11 12.70 4.78
C LEU A 103 0.96 13.16 3.78
N LYS A 104 0.76 12.93 2.48
CA LYS A 104 1.69 13.35 1.43
C LYS A 104 1.84 14.86 1.26
N ARG A 105 0.86 15.62 1.75
CA ARG A 105 0.83 17.09 1.62
C ARG A 105 1.76 17.80 2.59
N ASN A 106 2.13 17.15 3.70
CA ASN A 106 3.07 17.66 4.69
C ASN A 106 4.51 17.23 4.36
#